data_AF-A0A960M9D9-F1
#
_entry.id   AF-A0A960M9D9-F1
#
_cell.length_a   1.000
_cell.length_b   1.000
_cell.length_c   1.000
_cell.angle_alpha   90.00
_cell.angle_beta   90.00
_cell.angle_gamma   90.00
#
_symmetry.space_group_name_H-M   'P 1'
#
loop_
_entity.id
_entity.type
_entity.pdbx_description
1 polymer ?
#
loop_
_entity_poly.entity_id
_entity_poly.type
_entity_poly.pdbx_seq_one_letter_code
_entity_poly.pdbx_strand_id
1 'polypeptide(L)' 'MKYDPAQISYEDLLDVYFHNIDPTRDDGQFCDQGMQYRPVIFYEGESQKSLAEAYEQRLIDEDKVSPILVQIVPEIYH' A
#
# COMPACT_ATOMS: atom_id res chain seq x y z
N MET A 1 12.65 3.42 -0.36
CA MET A 1 13.20 3.39 1.03
C MET A 1 14.00 2.10 1.20
N LYS A 2 15.15 2.10 1.87
CA LYS A 2 15.92 0.84 2.08
C LYS A 2 15.53 0.22 3.42
N TYR A 3 14.87 -0.93 3.38
CA TYR A 3 14.60 -1.77 4.56
C TYR A 3 15.51 -3.00 4.52
N ASP A 4 15.79 -3.58 5.69
CA ASP A 4 16.54 -4.83 5.79
C ASP A 4 15.55 -6.00 5.80
N PRO A 5 15.43 -6.77 4.69
CA PRO A 5 14.48 -7.88 4.60
C PRO A 5 14.79 -9.02 5.59
N ALA A 6 15.97 -9.05 6.20
CA ALA A 6 16.31 -10.02 7.25
C ALA A 6 15.70 -9.65 8.62
N GLN A 7 15.26 -8.41 8.80
CA GLN A 7 14.68 -7.90 10.05
C GLN A 7 13.19 -7.59 9.93
N ILE A 8 12.73 -7.15 8.75
CA ILE A 8 11.33 -6.82 8.50
C ILE A 8 10.93 -7.30 7.11
N SER A 9 9.83 -8.06 7.02
CA SER A 9 9.35 -8.53 5.73
C SER A 9 8.60 -7.42 4.99
N TYR A 10 8.44 -7.59 3.67
CA TYR A 10 7.63 -6.67 2.88
C TYR A 10 6.15 -6.70 3.31
N GLU A 11 5.63 -7.86 3.74
CA GLU A 11 4.27 -7.97 4.28
C GLU A 11 4.09 -7.16 5.57
N ASP A 12 5.09 -7.15 6.46
CA ASP A 12 5.04 -6.33 7.68
C ASP A 12 4.98 -4.83 7.35
N LEU A 13 5.67 -4.40 6.29
CA LEU A 13 5.62 -3.02 5.81
C LEU A 13 4.24 -2.67 5.26
N LEU A 14 3.61 -3.59 4.51
CA LEU A 14 2.25 -3.41 4.02
C LEU A 14 1.26 -3.32 5.18
N ASP A 15 1.39 -4.18 6.19
CA ASP A 15 0.53 -4.17 7.37
C ASP A 15 0.60 -2.83 8.12
N VAL A 16 1.82 -2.36 8.40
CA VAL A 16 2.02 -1.04 9.01
C VAL A 16 1.46 0.06 8.12
N TYR A 17 1.66 0.00 6.81
CA TYR A 17 1.16 1.00 5.88
C TYR A 17 -0.37 1.10 5.92
N PHE A 18 -1.07 -0.01 5.72
CA PHE A 18 -2.54 -0.05 5.68
C PHE A 18 -3.19 0.28 7.04
N HIS A 19 -2.51 0.03 8.16
CA HIS A 19 -2.98 0.49 9.48
C HIS A 19 -2.90 2.01 9.67
N ASN A 20 -2.06 2.71 8.89
CA ASN A 20 -1.82 4.16 9.06
C ASN A 20 -2.56 5.04 8.04
N ILE A 21 -3.22 4.44 7.04
CA ILE A 21 -3.92 5.16 5.97
C ILE A 21 -5.38 4.70 5.87
N ASP A 22 -6.23 5.52 5.25
CA ASP A 22 -7.53 5.08 4.76
C ASP A 22 -7.38 4.59 3.31
N PRO A 23 -7.39 3.27 3.03
CA PRO A 23 -7.19 2.72 1.69
C PRO A 23 -8.40 2.91 0.77
N THR A 24 -9.53 3.41 1.29
CA THR A 24 -10.78 3.60 0.53
C THR A 24 -10.91 5.02 -0.04
N ARG A 25 -9.92 5.88 0.17
CA ARG A 25 -9.94 7.29 -0.22
C ARG A 25 -8.79 7.65 -1.15
N ASP A 26 -9.12 8.36 -2.22
CA ASP A 26 -8.17 8.89 -3.20
C ASP A 26 -8.23 10.42 -3.33
N ASP A 27 -8.96 11.11 -2.44
CA ASP A 27 -9.11 12.57 -2.42
C ASP A 27 -8.26 13.26 -1.34
N GLY A 28 -7.56 12.47 -0.52
CA GLY A 28 -6.71 12.94 0.57
C GLY A 28 -6.58 11.90 1.70
N GLN A 29 -5.76 12.21 2.69
CA GLN A 29 -5.62 11.42 3.92
C GLN A 29 -5.84 12.35 5.12
N PHE A 30 -6.69 11.94 6.07
CA PHE A 30 -7.02 12.74 7.26
C PHE A 30 -7.48 14.18 6.94
N CYS A 31 -6.77 15.18 7.46
CA CYS A 31 -7.05 16.61 7.24
C CYS A 31 -6.42 17.17 5.95
N ASP A 32 -5.58 16.38 5.28
CA ASP A 32 -4.81 16.80 4.12
C ASP A 32 -5.53 16.38 2.83
N GLN A 33 -6.10 17.36 2.13
CA GLN A 33 -6.82 17.16 0.88
C GLN A 33 -5.93 17.48 -0.33
N GLY A 34 -6.01 16.64 -1.36
CA GLY A 34 -5.31 16.84 -2.63
C GLY A 34 -4.65 15.59 -3.19
N MET A 35 -4.47 15.58 -4.51
CA MET A 35 -4.00 14.43 -5.29
C MET A 35 -2.62 13.91 -4.86
N GLN A 36 -1.78 14.77 -4.30
CA GLN A 36 -0.45 14.41 -3.78
C GLN A 36 -0.49 13.56 -2.49
N TYR A 37 -1.64 13.51 -1.81
CA TYR A 37 -1.83 12.72 -0.59
C TYR A 37 -2.49 11.37 -0.87
N ARG A 38 -2.60 10.98 -2.14
CA ARG A 38 -3.15 9.68 -2.50
C ARG A 38 -2.25 8.55 -2.03
N PRO A 39 -2.83 7.47 -1.50
CA PRO A 39 -2.05 6.31 -1.11
C PRO A 39 -1.50 5.60 -2.35
N VAL A 40 -0.18 5.39 -2.37
CA VAL A 40 0.56 4.69 -3.42
C VAL A 40 1.58 3.76 -2.79
N ILE A 41 1.64 2.52 -3.27
CA ILE A 41 2.66 1.51 -2.96
C ILE A 41 3.63 1.45 -4.14
N PHE A 42 4.91 1.69 -3.86
CA PHE A 42 5.98 1.52 -4.84
C PHE A 42 6.64 0.17 -4.65
N TYR A 43 6.74 -0.62 -5.72
CA TYR A 43 7.36 -1.95 -5.68
C TYR A 43 8.65 -2.02 -6.50
N GLU A 44 9.60 -2.82 -6.01
CA GLU A 44 10.83 -3.22 -6.70
C GLU A 44 10.70 -4.69 -7.15
N GLY A 45 10.34 -4.88 -8.43
CA GLY A 45 10.23 -6.20 -9.07
C GLY A 45 8.89 -6.92 -8.83
N GLU A 46 8.68 -8.00 -9.58
CA GLU A 46 7.39 -8.70 -9.64
C GLU A 46 6.98 -9.36 -8.31
N SER A 47 7.93 -9.80 -7.48
CA SER A 47 7.62 -10.45 -6.20
C SER A 47 6.93 -9.49 -5.22
N GLN A 48 7.40 -8.25 -5.12
CA GLN A 48 6.76 -7.24 -4.25
C GLN A 48 5.39 -6.82 -4.79
N LYS A 49 5.24 -6.72 -6.11
CA LYS A 49 3.95 -6.48 -6.75
C LYS A 49 2.94 -7.55 -6.38
N SER A 50 3.28 -8.83 -6.59
CA SER A 50 2.38 -9.94 -6.27
C SER A 50 2.02 -10.00 -4.78
N LEU A 51 2.96 -9.67 -3.89
CA LEU A 51 2.69 -9.59 -2.45
C LEU A 51 1.72 -8.45 -2.11
N ALA A 52 1.89 -7.27 -2.72
CA ALA A 52 0.99 -6.14 -2.52
C ALA A 52 -0.44 -6.45 -3.01
N GLU A 53 -0.58 -7.03 -4.21
CA GLU A 53 -1.88 -7.45 -4.77
C GLU A 53 -2.55 -8.52 -3.90
N ALA A 54 -1.78 -9.51 -3.41
CA ALA A 54 -2.30 -10.54 -2.52
C ALA A 54 -2.74 -9.96 -1.16
N TYR A 55 -2.03 -8.94 -0.66
CA TYR A 55 -2.38 -8.26 0.58
C TYR A 55 -3.68 -7.46 0.44
N GLU A 56 -3.85 -6.72 -0.66
CA GLU A 56 -5.11 -6.02 -0.96
C GLU A 56 -6.29 -7.00 -1.00
N GLN A 57 -6.12 -8.15 -1.65
CA GLN A 57 -7.16 -9.17 -1.69
C GLN A 57 -7.48 -9.71 -0.28
N ARG A 58 -6.47 -9.93 0.55
CA ARG A 58 -6.65 -10.36 1.95
C ARG A 58 -7.44 -9.32 2.76
N LEU A 59 -7.12 -8.03 2.62
CA LEU A 59 -7.86 -6.94 3.28
C LEU A 59 -9.33 -6.86 2.85
N ILE A 60 -9.61 -7.08 1.56
CA ILE A 60 -10.99 -7.12 1.05
C ILE A 60 -11.77 -8.27 1.68
N ASP A 61 -11.15 -9.45 1.79
CA ASP A 61 -11.80 -10.66 2.28
C ASP A 61 -11.98 -10.66 3.81
N GLU A 62 -10.98 -10.19 4.55
CA GLU A 62 -10.94 -10.21 6.03
C GLU A 62 -11.67 -9.00 6.64
N ASP A 63 -11.30 -7.79 6.23
CA ASP A 63 -11.79 -6.54 6.83
C ASP A 63 -12.96 -5.91 6.07
N LYS A 64 -13.38 -6.52 4.95
CA LYS A 64 -14.45 -6.01 4.07
C LYS A 64 -14.20 -4.57 3.60
N VAL A 65 -12.92 -4.21 3.48
CA VAL A 65 -12.48 -2.90 3.01
C VAL A 65 -12.62 -2.89 1.48
N SER A 66 -13.64 -2.21 0.98
CA SER A 66 -13.90 -2.12 -0.46
C SER A 66 -14.61 -0.80 -0.82
N PRO A 67 -14.18 -0.09 -1.88
CA PRO A 67 -13.04 -0.40 -2.75
C PRO A 67 -11.70 -0.04 -2.10
N ILE A 68 -10.64 -0.77 -2.43
CA ILE A 68 -9.26 -0.32 -2.19
C ILE A 68 -8.85 0.56 -3.38
N LEU A 69 -8.46 1.80 -3.09
CA LEU A 69 -8.06 2.81 -4.09
C LEU A 69 -6.55 3.11 -4.08
N VAL A 70 -5.79 2.34 -3.30
CA VAL A 70 -4.32 2.41 -3.24
C VAL A 70 -3.75 2.02 -4.61
N GLN A 71 -2.80 2.80 -5.13
CA GLN A 71 -2.17 2.48 -6.41
C GLN A 71 -0.89 1.67 -6.19
N ILE A 72 -0.75 0.53 -6.86
CA ILE A 72 0.49 -0.25 -6.88
C ILE A 72 1.26 0.09 -8.16
N VAL A 73 2.38 0.79 -8.03
CA VAL A 73 3.16 1.29 -9.17
C VAL A 73 4.64 0.90 -9.04
N PRO A 74 5.37 0.70 -10.14
CA PRO A 74 6.80 0.39 -10.06
C PRO A 74 7.60 1.60 -9.55
N GLU A 75 8.67 1.37 -8.78
CA GLU A 75 9.53 2.43 -8.20
C GLU A 75 10.26 3.29 -9.26
N ILE A 76 10.22 2.93 -10.55
CA ILE A 76 10.92 3.58 -11.67
C ILE A 76 10.56 5.08 -11.84
N TYR A 77 9.58 5.59 -11.10
CA TYR A 77 9.09 6.96 -11.15
C TYR A 77 9.58 7.90 -10.03
N HIS A 78 10.49 7.46 -9.14
CA HIS A 78 11.03 8.29 -8.04
C HIS A 78 12.55 8.55 -8.08
#